data_AF-A0A7Y1W2S6-F1
#
_entry.id   AF-A0A7Y1W2S6-F1
#
_cell.length_a   1.000
_cell.length_b   1.000
_cell.length_c   1.000
_cell.angle_alpha   90.00
_cell.angle_beta   90.00
_cell.angle_gamma   90.00
#
_symmetry.space_group_name_H-M   'P 1'
#
loop_
_entity.id
_entity.type
_entity.pdbx_description
1 polymer ?
#
loop_
_entity_poly.entity_id
_entity_poly.type
_entity_poly.pdbx_seq_one_letter_code
_entity_poly.pdbx_strand_id
1 'polypeptide(L)'
;MSTSPKRRVVWLVLDSLGVGASADAASFGDDGADTLGHIADTWKAETGKPLTLPCLAQLGLIHAHQESTGRRAPMAPSDIIPSAAWGFAAELSSGKDTPSGHWEMAGVPVLFDWGYFPPGDDCFPQKLLNDLVREADLPGVLGNRHASGTVIIDELGPEHMASGKPIVYTSADSVFQIAAHEETFGVERLLAVCQVARKLVDEYNIGRVIARPFVGDKPGNFQRTGNRRDYAVPPPAPTVLDQLLEAGGEVISVSKIADIFAHQGISKKIKATGIDALLDATIDALEEAPDRSIIFTNFVDFDSSFGHRRDTLGYA
;
A
#
# COMPACT_ATOMS: atom_id res chain seq x y z
N MET A 1 -2.47 32.59 -29.48
CA MET A 1 -1.76 31.36 -29.90
C MET A 1 -2.52 30.19 -29.33
N SER A 2 -3.10 29.34 -30.16
CA SER A 2 -3.76 28.11 -29.69
C SER A 2 -2.67 27.18 -29.18
N THR A 3 -2.56 27.01 -27.87
CA THR A 3 -1.66 26.04 -27.26
C THR A 3 -2.19 24.66 -27.62
N SER A 4 -1.35 23.82 -28.23
CA SER A 4 -1.69 22.41 -28.46
C SER A 4 -2.15 21.79 -27.12
N PRO A 5 -3.18 20.92 -27.14
CA PRO A 5 -3.68 20.32 -25.91
C PRO A 5 -2.55 19.56 -25.20
N LYS A 6 -2.38 19.82 -23.90
CA LYS A 6 -1.39 19.13 -23.06
C LYS A 6 -1.70 17.62 -23.04
N ARG A 7 -0.73 16.80 -23.40
CA ARG A 7 -0.75 15.33 -23.29
C ARG A 7 -0.51 14.96 -21.85
N ARG A 8 -1.56 14.51 -21.18
CA ARG A 8 -1.53 14.14 -19.76
C ARG A 8 -2.29 12.83 -19.58
N VAL A 9 -1.85 12.01 -18.63
CA VAL A 9 -2.56 10.82 -18.17
C VAL A 9 -2.90 11.03 -16.70
N VAL A 10 -4.16 10.80 -16.35
CA VAL A 10 -4.62 10.76 -14.96
C VAL A 10 -4.84 9.30 -14.62
N TRP A 11 -3.98 8.75 -13.78
CA TRP A 11 -4.01 7.36 -13.36
C TRP A 11 -4.53 7.27 -11.94
N LEU A 12 -5.75 6.77 -11.79
CA LEU A 12 -6.43 6.61 -10.51
C LEU A 12 -6.51 5.14 -10.15
N VAL A 13 -6.00 4.78 -8.97
CA VAL A 13 -6.16 3.44 -8.39
C VAL A 13 -7.10 3.53 -7.20
N LEU A 14 -8.24 2.82 -7.30
CA LEU A 14 -9.15 2.60 -6.18
C LEU A 14 -8.64 1.36 -5.44
N ASP A 15 -7.77 1.57 -4.45
CA ASP A 15 -7.00 0.50 -3.82
C ASP A 15 -7.93 -0.61 -3.28
N SER A 16 -7.60 -1.87 -3.54
CA SER A 16 -8.37 -3.08 -3.19
C SER A 16 -9.77 -3.27 -3.82
N LEU A 17 -10.26 -2.37 -4.69
CA LEU A 17 -11.58 -2.51 -5.34
C LEU A 17 -11.55 -3.55 -6.48
N GLY A 18 -11.48 -4.83 -6.11
CA GLY A 18 -11.53 -5.96 -7.03
C GLY A 18 -12.91 -6.14 -7.69
N VAL A 19 -12.93 -6.62 -8.93
CA VAL A 19 -14.14 -6.87 -9.73
C VAL A 19 -14.49 -8.36 -9.87
N GLY A 20 -13.95 -9.21 -9.00
CA GLY A 20 -14.15 -10.65 -9.00
C GLY A 20 -12.87 -11.43 -8.73
N ALA A 21 -13.01 -12.69 -8.35
CA ALA A 21 -11.90 -13.62 -8.16
C ALA A 21 -11.23 -13.93 -9.50
N SER A 22 -9.90 -13.95 -9.52
CA SER A 22 -9.10 -14.46 -10.62
C SER A 22 -9.15 -16.00 -10.69
N ALA A 23 -8.70 -16.57 -11.80
CA ALA A 23 -8.73 -18.03 -12.02
C ALA A 23 -7.87 -18.82 -11.01
N ASP A 24 -6.88 -18.17 -10.41
CA ASP A 24 -5.94 -18.71 -9.43
C ASP A 24 -6.28 -18.31 -7.98
N ALA A 25 -7.44 -17.69 -7.71
CA ALA A 25 -7.83 -17.25 -6.37
C ALA A 25 -7.72 -18.36 -5.29
N ALA A 26 -7.94 -19.63 -5.67
CA ALA A 26 -7.77 -20.79 -4.80
C ALA A 26 -6.36 -20.92 -4.20
N SER A 27 -5.30 -20.60 -4.94
CA SER A 27 -3.93 -20.65 -4.40
C SER A 27 -3.66 -19.59 -3.34
N PHE A 28 -4.49 -18.55 -3.31
CA PHE A 28 -4.45 -17.48 -2.31
C PHE A 28 -5.46 -17.68 -1.17
N GLY A 29 -6.26 -18.75 -1.22
CA GLY A 29 -7.36 -18.99 -0.28
C GLY A 29 -8.54 -18.03 -0.45
N ASP A 30 -8.68 -17.41 -1.62
CA ASP A 30 -9.67 -16.36 -1.91
C ASP A 30 -10.80 -16.85 -2.84
N ASP A 31 -11.09 -18.16 -2.83
CA ASP A 31 -12.21 -18.73 -3.59
C ASP A 31 -13.52 -17.97 -3.31
N GLY A 32 -14.15 -17.47 -4.38
CA GLY A 32 -15.40 -16.72 -4.30
C GLY A 32 -15.26 -15.26 -3.87
N ALA A 33 -14.05 -14.70 -3.78
CA ALA A 33 -13.86 -13.27 -3.57
C ALA A 33 -14.51 -12.44 -4.70
N ASP A 34 -15.30 -11.43 -4.33
CA ASP A 34 -15.96 -10.49 -5.26
C ASP A 34 -16.17 -9.17 -4.51
N THR A 35 -15.14 -8.32 -4.40
CA THR A 35 -15.20 -7.09 -3.59
C THR A 35 -16.35 -6.19 -4.03
N LEU A 36 -16.36 -5.75 -5.30
CA LEU A 36 -17.41 -4.87 -5.82
C LEU A 36 -18.80 -5.51 -5.72
N GLY A 37 -18.94 -6.79 -6.07
CA GLY A 37 -20.23 -7.46 -6.05
C GLY A 37 -20.78 -7.64 -4.64
N HIS A 38 -19.95 -8.04 -3.67
CA HIS A 38 -20.37 -8.16 -2.28
C HIS A 38 -20.72 -6.80 -1.66
N ILE A 39 -19.98 -5.73 -1.97
CA ILE A 39 -20.35 -4.37 -1.55
C ILE A 39 -21.73 -4.00 -2.08
N ALA A 40 -21.99 -4.22 -3.38
CA ALA A 40 -23.27 -3.92 -3.98
C ALA A 40 -24.42 -4.77 -3.37
N ASP A 41 -24.19 -6.07 -3.14
CA ASP A 41 -25.18 -6.97 -2.54
C ASP A 41 -25.53 -6.53 -1.10
N THR A 42 -24.53 -6.24 -0.28
CA THR A 42 -24.73 -5.74 1.09
C THR A 42 -25.45 -4.40 1.07
N TRP A 43 -25.04 -3.46 0.22
CA TRP A 43 -25.71 -2.17 0.08
C TRP A 43 -27.20 -2.32 -0.24
N LYS A 44 -27.55 -3.21 -1.18
CA LYS A 44 -28.95 -3.47 -1.53
C LYS A 44 -29.73 -4.12 -0.40
N ALA A 45 -29.12 -5.06 0.32
CA ALA A 45 -29.76 -5.70 1.46
C ALA A 45 -30.10 -4.70 2.58
N GLU A 46 -29.17 -3.78 2.87
CA GLU A 46 -29.30 -2.83 3.98
C GLU A 46 -30.15 -1.59 3.63
N THR A 47 -30.06 -1.10 2.40
CA THR A 47 -30.75 0.15 1.99
C THR A 47 -32.02 -0.08 1.16
N GLY A 48 -32.22 -1.31 0.67
CA GLY A 48 -33.28 -1.64 -0.29
C GLY A 48 -33.07 -1.05 -1.69
N LYS A 49 -31.92 -0.42 -1.96
CA LYS A 49 -31.61 0.27 -3.22
C LYS A 49 -30.32 -0.26 -3.84
N PRO A 50 -30.19 -0.24 -5.18
CA PRO A 50 -28.93 -0.59 -5.83
C PRO A 50 -27.82 0.42 -5.50
N LEU A 51 -26.57 -0.04 -5.51
CA LEU A 51 -25.38 0.82 -5.34
C LEU A 51 -25.26 1.76 -6.54
N THR A 52 -25.30 3.08 -6.30
CA THR A 52 -25.45 4.07 -7.37
C THR A 52 -24.11 4.72 -7.71
N LEU A 53 -23.49 4.31 -8.82
CA LEU A 53 -22.18 4.77 -9.29
C LEU A 53 -22.25 5.26 -10.74
N PRO A 54 -23.00 6.34 -11.05
CA PRO A 54 -23.34 6.71 -12.43
C PRO A 54 -22.11 7.01 -13.30
N CYS A 55 -21.09 7.69 -12.76
CA CYS A 55 -19.87 8.00 -13.50
C CYS A 55 -19.08 6.73 -13.84
N LEU A 56 -18.86 5.84 -12.87
CA LEU A 56 -18.11 4.60 -13.09
C LEU A 56 -18.89 3.61 -13.97
N ALA A 57 -20.22 3.57 -13.86
CA ALA A 57 -21.08 2.81 -14.75
C ALA A 57 -20.94 3.31 -16.21
N GLN A 58 -20.93 4.63 -16.42
CA GLN A 58 -20.72 5.25 -17.73
C GLN A 58 -19.31 5.01 -18.30
N LEU A 59 -18.32 4.78 -17.44
CA LEU A 59 -16.97 4.35 -17.81
C LEU A 59 -16.84 2.83 -18.04
N GLY A 60 -17.85 2.03 -17.68
CA GLY A 60 -17.91 0.60 -17.97
C GLY A 60 -17.65 -0.34 -16.78
N LEU A 61 -17.58 0.15 -15.53
CA LEU A 61 -17.29 -0.67 -14.35
C LEU A 61 -18.25 -1.87 -14.20
N ILE A 62 -19.55 -1.66 -14.45
CA ILE A 62 -20.57 -2.72 -14.36
C ILE A 62 -20.30 -3.82 -15.40
N HIS A 63 -19.83 -3.46 -16.60
CA HIS A 63 -19.53 -4.41 -17.66
C HIS A 63 -18.26 -5.19 -17.35
N ALA A 64 -17.22 -4.52 -16.83
CA ALA A 64 -15.99 -5.19 -16.40
C ALA A 64 -16.26 -6.24 -15.31
N HIS A 65 -17.06 -5.89 -14.30
CA HIS A 65 -17.50 -6.84 -13.25
C HIS A 65 -18.30 -8.01 -13.82
N GLN A 66 -19.26 -7.73 -14.71
CA GLN A 66 -20.09 -8.76 -15.32
C GLN A 66 -19.29 -9.73 -16.19
N GLU A 67 -18.34 -9.24 -16.98
CA GLU A 67 -17.44 -10.11 -17.78
C GLU A 67 -16.47 -10.89 -16.90
N SER A 68 -15.97 -10.29 -15.82
CA SER A 68 -15.03 -10.96 -14.89
C SER A 68 -15.70 -12.09 -14.09
N THR A 69 -16.95 -11.91 -13.66
CA THR A 69 -17.63 -12.83 -12.73
C THR A 69 -18.72 -13.68 -13.38
N GLY A 70 -19.18 -13.32 -14.58
CA GLY A 70 -20.40 -13.86 -15.19
C GLY A 70 -21.70 -13.43 -14.49
N ARG A 71 -21.63 -12.55 -13.48
CA ARG A 71 -22.76 -12.08 -12.69
C ARG A 71 -22.89 -10.58 -12.77
N ARG A 72 -24.12 -10.08 -12.87
CA ARG A 72 -24.40 -8.64 -12.75
C ARG A 72 -24.72 -8.29 -11.29
N ALA A 73 -23.83 -7.56 -10.63
CA ALA A 73 -24.07 -7.04 -9.28
C ALA A 73 -25.19 -5.96 -9.26
N PRO A 74 -25.88 -5.76 -8.12
CA PRO A 74 -27.01 -4.83 -8.00
C PRO A 74 -26.58 -3.35 -7.95
N MET A 75 -26.08 -2.85 -9.07
CA MET A 75 -25.63 -1.47 -9.25
C MET A 75 -26.59 -0.68 -10.15
N ALA A 76 -26.57 0.65 -10.01
CA ALA A 76 -27.32 1.60 -10.83
C ALA A 76 -26.42 2.72 -11.37
N PRO A 77 -26.69 3.22 -12.59
CA PRO A 77 -27.67 2.73 -13.56
C PRO A 77 -27.26 1.40 -14.22
N SER A 78 -28.20 0.46 -14.37
CA SER A 78 -27.91 -0.91 -14.86
C SER A 78 -27.86 -1.05 -16.38
N ASP A 79 -28.56 -0.18 -17.12
CA ASP A 79 -28.74 -0.29 -18.57
C ASP A 79 -28.08 0.88 -19.31
N ILE A 80 -26.80 1.09 -19.00
CA ILE A 80 -25.97 2.15 -19.59
C ILE A 80 -25.06 1.57 -20.66
N ILE A 81 -24.91 2.25 -21.79
CA ILE A 81 -23.88 1.90 -22.78
C ILE A 81 -22.60 2.65 -22.37
N PRO A 82 -21.47 1.95 -22.12
CA PRO A 82 -20.22 2.61 -21.73
C PRO A 82 -19.75 3.62 -22.79
N SER A 83 -19.22 4.75 -22.33
CA SER A 83 -18.70 5.84 -23.17
C SER A 83 -17.18 5.81 -23.33
N ALA A 84 -16.52 4.86 -22.66
CA ALA A 84 -15.08 4.67 -22.63
C ALA A 84 -14.74 3.21 -22.89
N ALA A 85 -13.46 2.95 -23.20
CA ALA A 85 -12.93 1.59 -23.21
C ALA A 85 -12.93 1.03 -21.78
N TRP A 86 -13.27 -0.25 -21.64
CA TRP A 86 -13.36 -0.94 -20.36
C TRP A 86 -12.87 -2.38 -20.53
N GLY A 87 -12.51 -2.99 -19.40
CA GLY A 87 -12.07 -4.38 -19.32
C GLY A 87 -11.72 -4.74 -17.87
N PHE A 88 -11.26 -5.96 -17.67
CA PHE A 88 -10.66 -6.42 -16.43
C PHE A 88 -9.29 -7.04 -16.75
N ALA A 89 -8.40 -7.09 -15.77
CA ALA A 89 -7.08 -7.69 -15.88
C ALA A 89 -6.95 -8.82 -14.86
N ALA A 90 -6.21 -9.86 -15.22
CA ALA A 90 -5.77 -10.89 -14.30
C ALA A 90 -4.28 -10.65 -14.01
N GLU A 91 -3.94 -10.55 -12.73
CA GLU A 91 -2.57 -10.30 -12.26
C GLU A 91 -1.69 -11.50 -12.58
N LEU A 92 -0.47 -11.24 -13.06
CA LEU A 92 0.56 -12.25 -13.36
C LEU A 92 1.51 -12.46 -12.19
N SER A 93 1.63 -11.45 -11.33
CA SER A 93 2.51 -11.47 -10.16
C SER A 93 2.13 -12.60 -9.20
N SER A 94 3.13 -13.18 -8.54
CA SER A 94 2.92 -14.28 -7.59
C SER A 94 2.31 -13.83 -6.26
N GLY A 95 2.36 -12.52 -5.97
CA GLY A 95 1.77 -11.91 -4.79
C GLY A 95 0.53 -11.09 -5.11
N LYS A 96 -0.33 -10.91 -4.11
CA LYS A 96 -1.53 -10.03 -4.14
C LYS A 96 -1.35 -8.76 -3.30
N ASP A 97 -0.10 -8.35 -3.08
CA ASP A 97 0.25 -7.19 -2.26
C ASP A 97 0.31 -5.88 -3.08
N THR A 98 0.13 -4.74 -2.41
CA THR A 98 0.08 -3.43 -3.07
C THR A 98 1.28 -3.15 -4.00
N PRO A 99 2.56 -3.38 -3.61
CA PRO A 99 3.69 -3.27 -4.53
C PRO A 99 3.54 -4.09 -5.81
N SER A 100 3.28 -5.39 -5.70
CA SER A 100 3.21 -6.30 -6.85
C SER A 100 2.24 -5.79 -7.92
N GLY A 101 1.00 -5.47 -7.53
CA GLY A 101 -0.01 -4.99 -8.47
C GLY A 101 0.33 -3.62 -9.07
N HIS A 102 0.91 -2.70 -8.29
CA HIS A 102 1.30 -1.39 -8.81
C HIS A 102 2.47 -1.46 -9.78
N TRP A 103 3.47 -2.31 -9.50
CA TRP A 103 4.62 -2.47 -10.37
C TRP A 103 4.23 -3.20 -11.66
N GLU A 104 3.37 -4.21 -11.57
CA GLU A 104 2.84 -4.91 -12.74
C GLU A 104 2.05 -3.97 -13.65
N MET A 105 1.15 -3.16 -13.07
CA MET A 105 0.44 -2.09 -13.76
C MET A 105 1.40 -1.16 -14.51
N ALA A 106 2.57 -0.88 -13.92
CA ALA A 106 3.61 -0.05 -14.51
C ALA A 106 4.61 -0.81 -15.41
N GLY A 107 4.30 -2.06 -15.78
CA GLY A 107 5.04 -2.88 -16.75
C GLY A 107 6.10 -3.82 -16.14
N VAL A 108 6.11 -4.01 -14.82
CA VAL A 108 7.12 -4.79 -14.10
C VAL A 108 6.44 -5.80 -13.16
N PRO A 109 5.95 -6.94 -13.68
CA PRO A 109 5.33 -7.98 -12.86
C PRO A 109 6.35 -8.62 -11.89
N VAL A 110 5.88 -8.95 -10.69
CA VAL A 110 6.65 -9.62 -9.64
C VAL A 110 6.46 -11.13 -9.78
N LEU A 111 7.37 -11.77 -10.50
CA LEU A 111 7.31 -13.21 -10.79
C LEU A 111 8.15 -14.06 -9.81
N PHE A 112 8.42 -13.52 -8.62
CA PHE A 112 9.23 -14.17 -7.59
C PHE A 112 8.53 -14.09 -6.23
N ASP A 113 8.82 -15.04 -5.36
CA ASP A 113 8.23 -15.06 -4.02
C ASP A 113 8.97 -14.12 -3.07
N TRP A 114 8.21 -13.30 -2.35
CA TRP A 114 8.74 -12.52 -1.23
C TRP A 114 9.26 -13.45 -0.13
N GLY A 115 10.23 -12.96 0.64
CA GLY A 115 10.65 -13.62 1.86
C GLY A 115 9.68 -13.33 3.00
N TYR A 116 9.44 -14.33 3.85
CA TYR A 116 8.63 -14.20 5.05
C TYR A 116 9.38 -14.79 6.24
N PHE A 117 9.26 -14.14 7.40
CA PHE A 117 9.79 -14.70 8.64
C PHE A 117 8.76 -15.68 9.24
N PRO A 118 9.21 -16.84 9.77
CA PRO A 118 8.32 -17.85 10.31
C PRO A 118 7.48 -17.31 11.49
N PRO A 119 6.24 -17.79 11.68
CA PRO A 119 5.42 -17.39 12.82
C PRO A 119 6.02 -17.86 14.14
N GLY A 120 5.76 -17.10 15.21
CA GLY A 120 6.21 -17.41 16.57
C GLY A 120 7.33 -16.49 17.07
N ASP A 121 7.97 -16.93 18.15
CA ASP A 121 9.17 -16.32 18.73
C ASP A 121 10.44 -16.80 18.00
N ASP A 122 11.51 -16.03 18.14
CA ASP A 122 12.79 -16.25 17.46
C ASP A 122 12.69 -16.33 15.93
N CYS A 123 11.82 -15.49 15.36
CA CYS A 123 11.51 -15.55 13.93
C CYS A 123 12.62 -14.97 13.03
N PHE A 124 13.46 -14.08 13.53
CA PHE A 124 14.55 -13.50 12.75
C PHE A 124 15.82 -14.34 12.84
N PRO A 125 16.51 -14.58 11.71
CA PRO A 125 17.81 -15.23 11.73
C PRO A 125 18.79 -14.50 12.65
N GLN A 126 19.50 -15.23 13.50
CA GLN A 126 20.44 -14.64 14.46
C GLN A 126 21.52 -13.78 13.77
N LYS A 127 21.94 -14.17 12.55
CA LYS A 127 22.85 -13.38 11.72
C LYS A 127 22.29 -11.98 11.45
N LEU A 128 21.04 -11.86 11.03
CA LEU A 128 20.38 -10.58 10.76
C LEU A 128 20.38 -9.68 12.00
N LEU A 129 20.03 -10.24 13.17
CA LEU A 129 20.01 -9.47 14.42
C LEU A 129 21.41 -9.02 14.84
N ASN A 130 22.41 -9.91 14.76
CA ASN A 130 23.79 -9.59 15.08
C ASN A 130 24.36 -8.51 14.15
N ASP A 131 24.09 -8.62 12.84
CA ASP A 131 24.51 -7.62 11.85
C ASP A 131 23.82 -6.28 12.11
N LEU A 132 22.52 -6.26 12.42
CA LEU A 132 21.80 -5.03 12.76
C LEU A 132 22.38 -4.35 14.01
N VAL A 133 22.64 -5.14 15.06
CA VAL A 133 23.23 -4.64 16.32
C VAL A 133 24.60 -4.03 16.06
N ARG A 134 25.44 -4.71 15.28
CA ARG A 134 26.80 -4.27 14.95
C ARG A 134 26.82 -3.04 14.05
N GLU A 135 26.03 -3.03 12.97
CA GLU A 135 26.08 -1.99 11.95
C GLU A 135 25.32 -0.72 12.33
N ALA A 136 24.30 -0.83 13.18
CA ALA A 136 23.52 0.30 13.67
C ALA A 136 23.91 0.75 15.10
N ASP A 137 25.02 0.24 15.64
CA ASP A 137 25.57 0.56 16.96
C ASP A 137 24.52 0.48 18.08
N LEU A 138 23.86 -0.67 18.19
CA LEU A 138 22.77 -0.90 19.16
C LEU A 138 23.29 -1.64 20.41
N PRO A 139 22.69 -1.40 21.59
CA PRO A 139 22.97 -2.21 22.78
C PRO A 139 22.37 -3.63 22.71
N GLY A 140 21.65 -3.96 21.64
CA GLY A 140 20.87 -5.18 21.44
C GLY A 140 19.52 -4.88 20.81
N VAL A 141 18.65 -5.88 20.72
CA VAL A 141 17.26 -5.76 20.24
C VAL A 141 16.31 -6.50 21.18
N LEU A 142 15.02 -6.13 21.15
CA LEU A 142 13.92 -6.79 21.86
C LEU A 142 12.88 -7.32 20.87
N GLY A 143 12.01 -8.25 21.29
CA GLY A 143 10.88 -8.73 20.49
C GLY A 143 11.18 -10.02 19.74
N ASN A 144 11.83 -9.92 18.56
CA ASN A 144 12.17 -11.06 17.70
C ASN A 144 11.01 -12.04 17.44
N ARG A 145 9.82 -11.51 17.13
CA ARG A 145 8.61 -12.33 16.96
C ARG A 145 7.58 -11.72 16.03
N HIS A 146 6.61 -12.54 15.64
CA HIS A 146 5.34 -12.05 15.09
C HIS A 146 4.50 -11.41 16.18
N ALA A 147 4.07 -10.16 15.98
CA ALA A 147 3.20 -9.49 16.94
C ALA A 147 2.39 -8.35 16.32
N SER A 148 1.27 -8.01 16.98
CA SER A 148 0.63 -6.72 16.77
C SER A 148 1.53 -5.61 17.30
N GLY A 149 1.69 -4.55 16.51
CA GLY A 149 2.48 -3.39 16.89
C GLY A 149 1.97 -2.70 18.17
N THR A 150 0.66 -2.72 18.44
CA THR A 150 0.13 -2.16 19.71
C THR A 150 0.50 -3.03 20.90
N VAL A 151 0.37 -4.35 20.76
CA VAL A 151 0.65 -5.32 21.83
C VAL A 151 2.13 -5.30 22.19
N ILE A 152 3.02 -5.43 21.20
CA ILE A 152 4.45 -5.54 21.48
C ILE A 152 5.06 -4.24 22.03
N ILE A 153 4.54 -3.08 21.61
CA ILE A 153 4.94 -1.79 22.17
C ILE A 153 4.49 -1.69 23.63
N ASP A 154 3.28 -2.16 23.94
CA ASP A 154 2.76 -2.12 25.30
C ASP A 154 3.57 -3.02 26.25
N GLU A 155 3.93 -4.21 25.78
CA GLU A 155 4.70 -5.20 26.53
C GLU A 155 6.17 -4.81 26.71
N LEU A 156 6.84 -4.37 25.63
CA LEU A 156 8.30 -4.16 25.61
C LEU A 156 8.72 -2.70 25.69
N GLY A 157 7.77 -1.75 25.65
CA GLY A 157 8.01 -0.32 25.75
C GLY A 157 8.84 0.08 26.99
N PRO A 158 8.52 -0.39 28.21
CA PRO A 158 9.29 -0.04 29.41
C PRO A 158 10.74 -0.54 29.35
N GLU A 159 10.96 -1.77 28.89
CA GLU A 159 12.31 -2.33 28.76
C GLU A 159 13.10 -1.62 27.65
N HIS A 160 12.45 -1.29 26.53
CA HIS A 160 13.03 -0.47 25.47
C HIS A 160 13.53 0.88 25.99
N MET A 161 12.67 1.61 26.71
CA MET A 161 13.00 2.93 27.26
C MET A 161 14.14 2.86 28.29
N ALA A 162 14.21 1.79 29.09
CA ALA A 162 15.25 1.60 30.09
C ALA A 162 16.59 1.15 29.50
N SER A 163 16.58 0.29 28.48
CA SER A 163 17.78 -0.35 27.93
C SER A 163 18.34 0.34 26.69
N GLY A 164 17.53 1.14 25.99
CA GLY A 164 17.87 1.71 24.69
C GLY A 164 17.88 0.69 23.54
N LYS A 165 17.46 -0.57 23.75
CA LYS A 165 17.38 -1.60 22.70
C LYS A 165 16.08 -1.42 21.90
N PRO A 166 16.11 -1.17 20.58
CA PRO A 166 14.88 -1.06 19.78
C PRO A 166 14.10 -2.39 19.76
N ILE A 167 12.79 -2.29 19.57
CA ILE A 167 11.88 -3.45 19.49
C ILE A 167 11.76 -3.85 18.02
N VAL A 168 12.18 -5.06 17.67
CA VAL A 168 12.05 -5.63 16.32
C VAL A 168 10.96 -6.69 16.29
N TYR A 169 10.10 -6.62 15.27
CA TYR A 169 8.99 -7.56 15.10
C TYR A 169 8.50 -7.61 13.65
N THR A 170 7.67 -8.60 13.34
CA THR A 170 7.12 -8.82 12.00
C THR A 170 5.62 -9.15 12.07
N SER A 171 5.00 -9.33 10.91
CA SER A 171 3.59 -9.72 10.73
C SER A 171 3.49 -10.78 9.63
N ALA A 172 2.26 -11.16 9.26
CA ALA A 172 2.02 -12.09 8.15
C ALA A 172 2.55 -11.57 6.79
N ASP A 173 2.82 -10.28 6.66
CA ASP A 173 3.36 -9.67 5.45
C ASP A 173 4.90 -9.76 5.40
N SER A 174 5.47 -9.56 4.22
CA SER A 174 6.93 -9.49 4.02
C SER A 174 7.52 -8.19 4.58
N VAL A 175 7.60 -8.08 5.91
CA VAL A 175 8.02 -6.86 6.60
C VAL A 175 8.95 -7.10 7.78
N PHE A 176 9.86 -6.16 8.02
CA PHE A 176 10.68 -6.06 9.23
C PHE A 176 10.40 -4.71 9.92
N GLN A 177 9.79 -4.74 11.10
CA GLN A 177 9.33 -3.54 11.79
C GLN A 177 10.23 -3.22 12.97
N ILE A 178 10.55 -1.94 13.16
CA ILE A 178 11.38 -1.46 14.26
C ILE A 178 10.61 -0.37 15.01
N ALA A 179 10.26 -0.63 16.26
CA ALA A 179 9.62 0.33 17.14
C ALA A 179 10.61 0.91 18.16
N ALA A 180 10.51 2.22 18.37
CA ALA A 180 11.31 2.93 19.36
C ALA A 180 10.57 4.17 19.89
N HIS A 181 10.78 4.50 21.16
CA HIS A 181 10.18 5.63 21.82
C HIS A 181 10.87 6.93 21.38
N GLU A 182 10.09 7.94 20.98
CA GLU A 182 10.63 9.15 20.34
C GLU A 182 11.58 9.94 21.24
N GLU A 183 11.29 10.02 22.55
CA GLU A 183 12.09 10.84 23.47
C GLU A 183 13.35 10.12 23.97
N THR A 184 13.30 8.80 24.17
CA THR A 184 14.42 8.05 24.78
C THR A 184 15.36 7.48 23.73
N PHE A 185 14.87 7.21 22.51
CA PHE A 185 15.68 6.67 21.41
C PHE A 185 15.95 7.70 20.31
N GLY A 186 14.99 8.59 20.04
CA GLY A 186 15.08 9.60 18.99
C GLY A 186 14.58 9.11 17.63
N VAL A 187 13.72 9.91 16.98
CA VAL A 187 13.17 9.60 15.64
C VAL A 187 14.27 9.47 14.60
N GLU A 188 15.21 10.42 14.53
CA GLU A 188 16.32 10.37 13.55
C GLU A 188 17.19 9.11 13.71
N ARG A 189 17.45 8.70 14.96
CA ARG A 189 18.18 7.45 15.24
C ARG A 189 17.39 6.23 14.76
N LEU A 190 16.08 6.18 15.01
CA LEU A 190 15.21 5.12 14.49
C LEU A 190 15.24 5.05 12.96
N LEU A 191 15.18 6.19 12.27
CA LEU A 191 15.23 6.25 10.81
C LEU A 191 16.59 5.75 10.27
N ALA A 192 17.70 6.11 10.92
CA ALA A 192 19.02 5.61 10.56
C ALA A 192 19.14 4.08 10.74
N VAL A 193 18.62 3.54 11.85
CA VAL A 193 18.57 2.09 12.10
C VAL A 193 17.74 1.37 11.04
N CYS A 194 16.61 1.94 10.64
CA CYS A 194 15.76 1.35 9.59
C CYS A 194 16.46 1.33 8.22
N GLN A 195 17.29 2.34 7.89
CA GLN A 195 18.08 2.34 6.66
C GLN A 195 19.15 1.24 6.66
N VAL A 196 19.79 0.98 7.80
CA VAL A 196 20.72 -0.15 7.96
C VAL A 196 19.96 -1.47 7.80
N ALA A 197 18.85 -1.63 8.53
CA ALA A 197 18.01 -2.83 8.44
C ALA A 197 17.55 -3.11 7.01
N ARG A 198 17.18 -2.08 6.24
CA ARG A 198 16.74 -2.22 4.85
C ARG A 198 17.80 -2.93 3.99
N LYS A 199 19.07 -2.55 4.10
CA LYS A 199 20.16 -3.21 3.38
C LYS A 199 20.36 -4.66 3.83
N LEU A 200 20.25 -4.90 5.14
CA LEU A 200 20.46 -6.22 5.72
C LEU A 200 19.35 -7.22 5.36
N VAL A 201 18.10 -6.75 5.26
CA VAL A 201 16.96 -7.62 4.94
C VAL A 201 16.80 -7.91 3.45
N ASP A 202 17.61 -7.30 2.57
CA ASP A 202 17.63 -7.60 1.13
C ASP A 202 18.10 -9.05 0.86
N GLU A 203 19.02 -9.60 1.67
CA GLU A 203 19.46 -11.01 1.61
C GLU A 203 18.28 -11.99 1.81
N TYR A 204 17.22 -11.54 2.47
CA TYR A 204 16.05 -12.35 2.82
C TYR A 204 14.82 -12.01 1.96
N ASN A 205 14.99 -11.22 0.90
CA ASN A 205 13.92 -10.77 0.01
C ASN A 205 12.71 -10.16 0.74
N ILE A 206 12.94 -9.36 1.79
CA ILE A 206 11.87 -8.74 2.58
C ILE A 206 11.35 -7.48 1.88
N GLY A 207 10.06 -7.39 1.62
CA GLY A 207 9.45 -6.29 0.87
C GLY A 207 9.58 -4.91 1.53
N ARG A 208 9.58 -4.82 2.87
CA ARG A 208 9.59 -3.51 3.56
C ARG A 208 10.24 -3.52 4.94
N VAL A 209 10.96 -2.44 5.25
CA VAL A 209 11.30 -2.09 6.64
C VAL A 209 10.40 -0.94 7.10
N ILE A 210 9.82 -1.03 8.29
CA ILE A 210 8.88 0.00 8.79
C ILE A 210 9.36 0.56 10.13
N ALA A 211 9.65 1.87 10.15
CA ALA A 211 9.87 2.63 11.37
C ALA A 211 8.53 2.86 12.08
N ARG A 212 8.45 2.46 13.35
CA ARG A 212 7.26 2.52 14.20
C ARG A 212 7.55 3.35 15.46
N PRO A 213 7.75 4.67 15.32
CA PRO A 213 7.92 5.54 16.47
C PRO A 213 6.67 5.55 17.34
N PHE A 214 6.87 5.66 18.65
CA PHE A 214 5.79 5.77 19.62
C PHE A 214 6.13 6.75 20.75
N VAL A 215 5.09 7.24 21.41
CA VAL A 215 5.16 8.11 22.59
C VAL A 215 4.35 7.51 23.73
N GLY A 216 4.51 8.04 24.94
CA GLY A 216 3.80 7.60 26.15
C GLY A 216 4.78 7.24 27.26
N ASP A 217 4.30 7.17 28.49
CA ASP A 217 5.14 7.02 29.68
C ASP A 217 5.08 5.62 30.31
N LYS A 218 4.04 4.83 30.00
CA LYS A 218 3.79 3.54 30.64
C LYS A 218 2.90 2.62 29.78
N PRO A 219 2.87 1.31 30.09
CA PRO A 219 1.92 0.38 29.49
C PRO A 219 0.47 0.84 29.68
N GLY A 220 -0.36 0.60 28.67
CA GLY A 220 -1.70 1.12 28.50
C GLY A 220 -1.77 2.55 27.94
N ASN A 221 -0.65 3.29 27.90
CA ASN A 221 -0.61 4.68 27.42
C ASN A 221 0.34 4.90 26.22
N PHE A 222 1.00 3.85 25.72
CA PHE A 222 1.85 3.99 24.54
C PHE A 222 1.02 4.15 23.26
N GLN A 223 1.42 5.10 22.42
CA GLN A 223 0.73 5.43 21.18
C GLN A 223 1.73 5.59 20.03
N ARG A 224 1.49 4.90 18.92
CA ARG A 224 2.25 5.09 17.68
C ARG A 224 1.99 6.48 17.12
N THR A 225 3.01 7.09 16.54
CA THR A 225 2.92 8.47 16.04
C THR A 225 2.81 8.52 14.52
N GLY A 226 2.54 9.73 14.00
CA GLY A 226 2.56 10.01 12.57
C GLY A 226 3.95 10.00 11.92
N ASN A 227 5.03 9.89 12.71
CA ASN A 227 6.42 9.84 12.22
C ASN A 227 6.80 8.48 11.63
N ARG A 228 5.82 7.59 11.40
CA ARG A 228 5.98 6.35 10.65
C ARG A 228 6.71 6.62 9.33
N ARG A 229 7.69 5.78 9.03
CA ARG A 229 8.36 5.78 7.72
C ARG A 229 8.58 4.36 7.22
N ASP A 230 8.34 4.17 5.93
CA ASP A 230 8.42 2.89 5.26
C ASP A 230 9.60 2.93 4.28
N TYR A 231 10.43 1.89 4.31
CA TYR A 231 11.57 1.69 3.42
C TYR A 231 11.28 0.43 2.59
N ALA A 232 10.67 0.65 1.42
CA ALA A 232 10.33 -0.40 0.47
C ALA A 232 11.53 -0.74 -0.43
N VAL A 233 11.54 -1.96 -0.96
CA VAL A 233 12.38 -2.31 -2.11
C VAL A 233 11.85 -1.57 -3.36
N PRO A 234 12.73 -1.07 -4.24
CA PRO A 234 12.29 -0.48 -5.51
C PRO A 234 11.77 -1.56 -6.48
N PRO A 235 11.02 -1.17 -7.52
CA PRO A 235 10.71 -2.08 -8.62
C PRO A 235 11.98 -2.76 -9.17
N PRO A 236 11.95 -4.05 -9.53
CA PRO A 236 13.14 -4.81 -9.95
C PRO A 236 13.68 -4.40 -11.34
N ALA A 237 12.95 -3.58 -12.08
CA ALA A 237 13.33 -3.05 -13.39
C ALA A 237 12.75 -1.63 -13.60
N PRO A 238 13.24 -0.86 -14.59
CA PRO A 238 12.65 0.41 -14.97
C PRO A 238 11.19 0.24 -15.41
N THR A 239 10.31 1.03 -14.79
CA THR A 239 8.86 1.05 -15.05
C THR A 239 8.51 2.01 -16.18
N VAL A 240 7.25 2.04 -16.61
CA VAL A 240 6.75 3.08 -17.53
C VAL A 240 6.92 4.50 -16.97
N LEU A 241 6.96 4.66 -15.63
CA LEU A 241 7.19 5.94 -14.97
C LEU A 241 8.63 6.42 -15.22
N ASP A 242 9.61 5.53 -15.08
CA ASP A 242 11.02 5.81 -15.38
C ASP A 242 11.20 6.22 -16.84
N GLN A 243 10.60 5.45 -17.75
CA GLN A 243 10.66 5.74 -19.19
C GLN A 243 10.08 7.12 -19.55
N LEU A 244 9.00 7.55 -18.87
CA LEU A 244 8.44 8.89 -19.07
C LEU A 244 9.43 9.98 -18.63
N LEU A 245 10.05 9.82 -17.46
CA LEU A 245 11.04 10.78 -16.96
C LEU A 245 12.26 10.86 -17.88
N GLU A 246 12.79 9.72 -18.33
CA GLU A 246 13.90 9.66 -19.29
C GLU A 246 13.56 10.36 -20.62
N ALA A 247 12.30 10.25 -21.05
CA ALA A 247 11.83 10.93 -22.24
C ALA A 247 11.56 12.44 -22.04
N GLY A 248 11.84 12.99 -20.85
CA GLY A 248 11.66 14.40 -20.49
C GLY A 248 10.23 14.77 -20.10
N GLY A 249 9.42 13.81 -19.65
CA GLY A 249 8.10 14.04 -19.05
C GLY A 249 8.16 14.17 -17.53
N GLU A 250 6.98 14.30 -16.90
CA GLU A 250 6.85 14.37 -15.45
C GLU A 250 5.91 13.30 -14.88
N VAL A 251 6.24 12.78 -13.70
CA VAL A 251 5.40 11.87 -12.93
C VAL A 251 5.11 12.51 -11.57
N ILE A 252 3.86 12.95 -11.42
CA ILE A 252 3.34 13.59 -10.22
C ILE A 252 2.59 12.53 -9.42
N SER A 253 3.20 12.04 -8.35
CA SER A 253 2.59 11.07 -7.45
C SER A 253 1.76 11.77 -6.37
N VAL A 254 0.55 11.28 -6.11
CA VAL A 254 -0.30 11.68 -4.99
C VAL A 254 -0.43 10.51 -4.03
N SER A 255 -0.42 10.78 -2.72
CA SER A 255 -0.56 9.75 -1.67
C SER A 255 0.66 8.80 -1.61
N LYS A 256 0.39 7.50 -1.44
CA LYS A 256 1.37 6.44 -1.25
C LYS A 256 2.13 6.04 -2.51
N ILE A 257 1.80 6.55 -3.70
CA ILE A 257 2.45 6.13 -4.95
C ILE A 257 3.98 6.25 -4.86
N ALA A 258 4.52 7.38 -4.40
CA ALA A 258 5.97 7.50 -4.24
C ALA A 258 6.57 6.47 -3.28
N ASP A 259 5.85 6.08 -2.23
CA ASP A 259 6.35 5.12 -1.25
C ASP A 259 6.21 3.66 -1.76
N ILE A 260 5.22 3.39 -2.62
CA ILE A 260 5.03 2.09 -3.30
C ILE A 260 6.14 1.83 -4.31
N PHE A 261 6.58 2.85 -5.04
CA PHE A 261 7.67 2.75 -6.02
C PHE A 261 9.05 3.05 -5.41
N ALA A 262 9.18 3.16 -4.08
CA ALA A 262 10.42 3.55 -3.40
C ALA A 262 11.08 4.81 -4.00
N HIS A 263 10.25 5.77 -4.43
CA HIS A 263 10.60 7.01 -5.14
C HIS A 263 11.19 6.84 -6.56
N GLN A 264 11.30 5.62 -7.07
CA GLN A 264 11.70 5.36 -8.45
C GLN A 264 10.64 5.88 -9.43
N GLY A 265 11.08 6.50 -10.53
CA GLY A 265 10.17 7.01 -11.55
C GLY A 265 9.31 8.22 -11.14
N ILE A 266 9.57 8.86 -10.00
CA ILE A 266 8.76 10.00 -9.49
C ILE A 266 9.51 11.32 -9.59
N SER A 267 8.91 12.32 -10.25
CA SER A 267 9.48 13.69 -10.32
C SER A 267 8.92 14.64 -9.26
N LYS A 268 7.64 14.51 -8.90
CA LYS A 268 6.98 15.34 -7.86
C LYS A 268 6.14 14.46 -6.95
N LYS A 269 6.29 14.63 -5.62
CA LYS A 269 5.46 13.96 -4.60
C LYS A 269 4.53 14.95 -3.92
N ILE A 270 3.25 14.64 -3.90
CA ILE A 270 2.21 15.38 -3.17
C ILE A 270 1.66 14.47 -2.07
N LYS A 271 1.69 14.95 -0.82
CA LYS A 271 1.10 14.26 0.32
C LYS A 271 -0.35 14.72 0.49
N ALA A 272 -1.26 13.78 0.56
CA ALA A 272 -2.67 13.99 0.89
C ALA A 272 -3.21 12.71 1.55
N THR A 273 -4.21 12.84 2.41
CA THR A 273 -4.78 11.75 3.21
C THR A 273 -6.29 11.94 3.29
N GLY A 274 -7.06 10.86 3.09
CA GLY A 274 -8.52 10.91 3.01
C GLY A 274 -9.01 11.20 1.60
N ILE A 275 -10.10 10.54 1.20
CA ILE A 275 -10.60 10.49 -0.18
C ILE A 275 -10.77 11.88 -0.80
N ASP A 276 -11.40 12.82 -0.09
CA ASP A 276 -11.65 14.18 -0.58
C ASP A 276 -10.32 14.92 -0.85
N ALA A 277 -9.39 14.90 0.11
CA ALA A 277 -8.09 15.56 -0.06
C ALA A 277 -7.25 14.92 -1.17
N LEU A 278 -7.41 13.60 -1.41
CA LEU A 278 -6.76 12.91 -2.52
C LEU A 278 -7.32 13.36 -3.87
N LEU A 279 -8.64 13.53 -3.95
CA LEU A 279 -9.29 14.02 -5.16
C LEU A 279 -8.89 15.48 -5.44
N ASP A 280 -8.95 16.35 -4.43
CA ASP A 280 -8.55 17.76 -4.54
C ASP A 280 -7.09 17.87 -5.00
N ALA A 281 -6.18 17.15 -4.35
CA ALA A 281 -4.76 17.14 -4.73
C ALA A 281 -4.53 16.61 -6.16
N THR A 282 -5.37 15.69 -6.64
CA THR A 282 -5.30 15.17 -8.02
C THR A 282 -5.76 16.22 -9.03
N ILE A 283 -6.82 16.95 -8.71
CA ILE A 283 -7.34 18.03 -9.56
C ILE A 283 -6.32 19.17 -9.64
N ASP A 284 -5.80 19.62 -8.49
CA ASP A 284 -4.76 20.66 -8.43
C ASP A 284 -3.51 20.24 -9.23
N ALA A 285 -3.06 18.99 -9.04
CA ALA A 285 -1.94 18.44 -9.80
C ALA A 285 -2.20 18.42 -11.32
N LEU A 286 -3.42 18.09 -11.74
CA LEU A 286 -3.80 18.08 -13.15
C LEU A 286 -3.79 19.48 -13.76
N GLU A 287 -4.25 20.49 -13.03
CA GLU A 287 -4.25 21.89 -13.46
C GLU A 287 -2.82 22.43 -13.62
N GLU A 288 -1.95 22.14 -12.65
CA GLU A 288 -0.55 22.56 -12.65
C GLU A 288 0.33 21.78 -13.63
N ALA A 289 -0.02 20.52 -13.94
CA ALA A 289 0.83 19.61 -14.71
C ALA A 289 1.25 20.19 -16.07
N PRO A 290 2.54 20.08 -16.46
CA PRO A 290 3.00 20.47 -17.78
C PRO A 290 2.51 19.51 -18.88
N ASP A 291 2.96 19.73 -20.12
CA ASP A 291 2.78 18.75 -21.19
C ASP A 291 3.63 17.50 -20.90
N ARG A 292 3.15 16.32 -21.30
CA ARG A 292 3.80 15.01 -21.10
C ARG A 292 3.93 14.64 -19.62
N SER A 293 2.81 14.61 -18.92
CA SER A 293 2.77 14.25 -17.50
C SER A 293 1.85 13.07 -17.20
N ILE A 294 2.24 12.26 -16.22
CA ILE A 294 1.37 11.32 -15.51
C ILE A 294 1.06 11.91 -14.14
N ILE A 295 -0.22 12.02 -13.80
CA ILE A 295 -0.70 12.26 -12.44
C ILE A 295 -1.16 10.91 -11.92
N PHE A 296 -0.46 10.35 -10.94
CA PHE A 296 -0.73 9.01 -10.42
C PHE A 296 -1.17 9.10 -8.96
N THR A 297 -2.43 8.74 -8.71
CA THR A 297 -3.07 8.81 -7.39
C THR A 297 -3.50 7.43 -6.93
N ASN A 298 -3.14 7.08 -5.70
CA ASN A 298 -3.68 5.92 -4.99
C ASN A 298 -4.70 6.34 -3.92
N PHE A 299 -5.96 5.91 -4.08
CA PHE A 299 -7.04 6.08 -3.11
C PHE A 299 -7.01 4.96 -2.06
N VAL A 300 -6.05 5.07 -1.15
CA VAL A 300 -5.70 4.01 -0.18
C VAL A 300 -6.73 3.77 0.92
N ASP A 301 -7.67 4.70 1.13
CA ASP A 301 -8.71 4.58 2.14
C ASP A 301 -9.63 3.37 1.90
N PHE A 302 -9.90 3.04 0.63
CA PHE A 302 -10.66 1.86 0.23
C PHE A 302 -10.10 0.57 0.85
N ASP A 303 -8.79 0.37 0.74
CA ASP A 303 -8.10 -0.76 1.37
C ASP A 303 -7.97 -0.60 2.89
N SER A 304 -7.37 0.49 3.34
CA SER A 304 -6.88 0.61 4.72
C SER A 304 -7.94 1.00 5.75
N SER A 305 -8.96 1.76 5.34
CA SER A 305 -10.03 2.23 6.22
C SER A 305 -11.24 1.30 6.17
N PHE A 306 -11.50 0.62 5.04
CA PHE A 306 -12.71 -0.19 4.85
C PHE A 306 -12.41 -1.67 4.59
N GLY A 307 -11.60 -1.99 3.56
CA GLY A 307 -11.30 -3.35 3.13
C GLY A 307 -10.71 -4.23 4.24
N HIS A 308 -9.56 -3.85 4.79
CA HIS A 308 -8.90 -4.56 5.89
C HIS A 308 -9.74 -4.62 7.18
N ARG A 309 -10.65 -3.66 7.38
CA ARG A 309 -11.55 -3.61 8.54
C ARG A 309 -12.83 -4.41 8.33
N ARG A 310 -13.04 -4.95 7.11
CA ARG A 310 -14.26 -5.65 6.70
C ARG A 310 -15.52 -4.80 6.91
N ASP A 311 -15.40 -3.48 6.70
CA ASP A 311 -16.51 -2.54 6.77
C ASP A 311 -17.13 -2.35 5.38
N THR A 312 -17.97 -3.31 4.99
CA THR A 312 -18.58 -3.34 3.65
C THR A 312 -19.48 -2.13 3.38
N LEU A 313 -20.19 -1.64 4.40
CA LEU A 313 -21.08 -0.47 4.26
C LEU A 313 -20.28 0.83 4.20
N GLY A 314 -19.20 0.96 4.98
CA GLY A 314 -18.30 2.11 4.88
C GLY A 314 -17.53 2.17 3.55
N TYR A 315 -17.29 1.01 2.92
CA TYR A 315 -16.67 0.94 1.59
C TYR A 315 -17.59 1.51 0.49
N ALA A 316 -18.90 1.19 0.57
CA ALA A 316 -19.92 1.55 -0.43
C ALA A 316 -20.12 3.07 -0.60
#